data_AF-A0A509KWY4-F1
#
_entry.id   AF-A0A509KWY4-F1
#
_cell.length_a   1.000
_cell.length_b   1.000
_cell.length_c   1.000
_cell.angle_alpha   90.00
_cell.angle_beta   90.00
_cell.angle_gamma   90.00
#
_symmetry.space_group_name_H-M   'P 1'
#
loop_
_entity.id
_entity.type
_entity.pdbx_description
1 polymer ?
#
loop_
_entity_poly.entity_id
_entity_poly.type
_entity_poly.pdbx_seq_one_letter_code
_entity_poly.pdbx_strand_id
1 'polypeptide(L)'
;KFIAERDTLIKLLGDDAVLLEEEGAEAQWNAGNIKYLLCHPKSASHGLNLAEGGARVLYYSPVWSNDDFTQANARLHRRGQLYKVIVTSLVCVDTVNELTVARIEDKREAEALFKQHLS
;
A
#
# COMPACT_ATOMS: atom_id res chain seq x y z
N LYS A 1 8.38 14.67 -3.79
CA LYS A 1 7.43 14.37 -2.70
C LYS A 1 7.73 13.00 -2.08
N PHE A 2 7.68 11.91 -2.86
CA PHE A 2 8.04 10.57 -2.38
C PHE A 2 9.45 10.44 -1.79
N ILE A 3 10.48 11.05 -2.40
CA ILE A 3 11.87 10.97 -1.92
C ILE A 3 12.01 11.49 -0.48
N ALA A 4 11.42 12.64 -0.17
CA ALA A 4 11.50 13.22 1.18
C ALA A 4 10.76 12.36 2.22
N GLU A 5 9.59 11.83 1.86
CA GLU A 5 8.79 10.96 2.74
C GLU A 5 9.49 9.63 3.00
N ARG A 6 10.07 9.02 1.96
CA ARG A 6 10.92 7.83 2.06
C ARG A 6 12.11 8.08 2.99
N ASP A 7 12.82 9.18 2.81
CA ASP A 7 14.00 9.50 3.63
C ASP A 7 13.61 9.73 5.10
N THR A 8 12.44 10.33 5.36
CA THR A 8 11.88 10.43 6.71
C THR A 8 11.57 9.06 7.30
N LEU A 9 10.94 8.15 6.55
CA LEU A 9 10.63 6.79 7.00
C LEU A 9 11.90 5.98 7.28
N ILE A 10 12.90 6.04 6.42
CA ILE A 10 14.19 5.37 6.64
C ILE A 10 14.84 5.89 7.93
N LYS A 11 14.83 7.21 8.17
CA LYS A 11 15.37 7.78 9.42
C LYS A 11 14.60 7.34 10.67
N LEU A 12 13.28 7.18 10.57
CA LEU A 12 12.42 6.79 11.69
C LEU A 12 12.50 5.30 12.01
N LEU A 13 12.56 4.46 10.98
CA LEU A 13 12.49 3.01 11.10
C LEU A 13 13.89 2.37 11.19
N GLY A 14 14.93 3.06 10.71
CA GLY A 14 16.30 2.58 10.76
C GLY A 14 16.48 1.26 10.01
N ASP A 15 17.28 0.37 10.59
CA ASP A 15 17.66 -0.93 10.00
C ASP A 15 16.49 -1.92 9.89
N ASP A 16 15.34 -1.62 10.51
CA ASP A 16 14.12 -2.44 10.38
C ASP A 16 13.38 -2.24 9.04
N ALA A 17 13.76 -1.21 8.26
CA ALA A 17 13.12 -0.86 7.00
C ALA A 17 13.97 -1.24 5.79
N VAL A 18 13.34 -1.88 4.81
CA VAL A 18 13.94 -2.26 3.52
C VAL A 18 13.12 -1.69 2.38
N LEU A 19 13.79 -1.12 1.36
CA LEU A 19 13.11 -0.64 0.16
C LEU A 19 12.78 -1.81 -0.76
N LEU A 20 11.58 -1.80 -1.34
CA LEU A 20 11.16 -2.82 -2.30
C LEU A 20 12.06 -2.90 -3.54
N GLU A 21 12.70 -1.79 -3.90
CA GLU A 21 13.65 -1.73 -5.01
C GLU A 21 15.00 -2.42 -4.73
N GLU A 22 15.26 -2.83 -3.48
CA GLU A 22 16.48 -3.57 -3.12
C GLU A 22 16.44 -5.01 -3.65
N GLU A 23 17.62 -5.51 -4.02
CA GLU A 23 17.75 -6.87 -4.55
C GLU A 23 17.32 -7.91 -3.49
N GLY A 24 16.40 -8.80 -3.89
CA GLY A 24 15.91 -9.86 -3.03
C GLY A 24 14.91 -9.41 -1.95
N ALA A 25 14.49 -8.14 -1.93
CA ALA A 25 13.53 -7.63 -0.94
C ALA A 25 12.21 -8.41 -0.94
N GLU A 26 11.66 -8.78 -2.11
CA GLU A 26 10.43 -9.58 -2.21
C GLU A 26 10.58 -10.96 -1.55
N ALA A 27 11.69 -11.65 -1.81
CA ALA A 27 11.94 -12.97 -1.24
C ALA A 27 12.14 -12.89 0.28
N GLN A 28 12.90 -11.89 0.76
CA GLN A 28 13.11 -11.67 2.19
C GLN A 28 11.83 -11.27 2.92
N TRP A 29 10.98 -10.47 2.27
CA TRP A 29 9.65 -10.11 2.79
C TRP A 29 8.80 -11.36 2.98
N ASN A 30 8.63 -12.18 1.93
CA ASN A 30 7.82 -13.40 2.01
C ASN A 30 8.37 -14.45 2.98
N ALA A 31 9.69 -14.45 3.22
CA ALA A 31 10.32 -15.26 4.26
C ALA A 31 10.10 -14.73 5.70
N GLY A 32 9.50 -13.55 5.86
CA GLY A 32 9.27 -12.91 7.16
C GLY A 32 10.51 -12.23 7.77
N ASN A 33 11.55 -11.99 6.97
CA ASN A 33 12.81 -11.39 7.44
C ASN A 33 12.79 -9.86 7.46
N ILE A 34 11.79 -9.24 6.80
CA ILE A 34 11.65 -7.78 6.74
C ILE A 34 10.50 -7.35 7.62
N LYS A 35 10.77 -6.43 8.55
CA LYS A 35 9.76 -5.88 9.46
C LYS A 35 8.93 -4.78 8.81
N TYR A 36 9.59 -3.88 8.07
CA TYR A 36 8.92 -2.82 7.31
C TYR A 36 9.43 -2.82 5.87
N LEU A 37 8.56 -3.20 4.93
CA LEU A 37 8.82 -3.06 3.50
C LEU A 37 8.28 -1.71 3.01
N LEU A 38 9.16 -0.86 2.52
CA LEU A 38 8.82 0.46 2.00
C LEU A 38 8.69 0.42 0.48
N CYS A 39 7.60 0.97 -0.05
CA CYS A 39 7.42 1.09 -1.49
C CYS A 39 6.56 2.30 -1.85
N HIS A 40 6.73 2.79 -3.09
CA HIS A 40 5.72 3.67 -3.68
C HIS A 40 4.56 2.82 -4.23
N PRO A 41 3.28 3.23 -4.05
CA PRO A 41 2.13 2.46 -4.55
C PRO A 41 2.22 2.12 -6.05
N LYS A 42 2.71 3.06 -6.86
CA LYS A 42 2.95 2.84 -8.29
C LYS A 42 4.04 1.79 -8.57
N SER A 43 5.09 1.69 -7.75
CA SER A 43 6.13 0.66 -7.89
C SER A 43 5.59 -0.73 -7.60
N ALA A 44 4.53 -0.84 -6.78
CA ALA A 44 3.86 -2.11 -6.52
C ALA A 44 3.06 -2.66 -7.73
N SER A 45 3.01 -1.95 -8.86
CA SER A 45 2.27 -2.37 -10.06
C SER A 45 2.92 -3.50 -10.86
N HIS A 46 4.21 -3.81 -10.67
CA HIS A 46 5.00 -4.73 -11.50
C HIS A 46 4.74 -6.25 -11.29
N GLY A 47 3.58 -6.66 -10.75
CA GLY A 47 3.21 -8.09 -10.65
C GLY A 47 3.75 -8.84 -9.43
N LEU A 48 4.35 -8.13 -8.48
CA LEU A 48 4.95 -8.66 -7.25
C LEU A 48 4.00 -9.58 -6.46
N ASN A 49 4.57 -10.55 -5.74
CA ASN A 49 3.86 -11.36 -4.76
C ASN A 49 4.31 -10.97 -3.35
N LEU A 50 3.45 -10.26 -2.61
CA LEU A 50 3.77 -9.79 -1.26
C LEU A 50 2.84 -10.39 -0.19
N ALA A 51 2.00 -11.35 -0.57
CA ALA A 51 0.93 -11.85 0.28
C ALA A 51 1.44 -12.67 1.48
N GLU A 52 2.65 -13.24 1.40
CA GLU A 52 3.18 -14.11 2.46
C GLU A 52 3.92 -13.31 3.54
N GLY A 53 4.56 -12.21 3.19
CA GLY A 53 5.36 -11.44 4.14
C GLY A 53 4.56 -10.56 5.10
N GLY A 54 3.28 -10.31 4.82
CA GLY A 54 2.45 -9.55 5.74
C GLY A 54 0.99 -9.43 5.32
N ALA A 55 0.22 -8.74 6.16
CA ALA A 55 -1.20 -8.47 5.94
C ALA A 55 -1.60 -7.07 6.42
N ARG A 56 -0.64 -6.15 6.58
CA ARG A 56 -0.89 -4.78 7.05
C ARG A 56 -0.27 -3.79 6.10
N VAL A 57 -1.06 -2.81 5.66
CA VAL A 57 -0.60 -1.68 4.83
C VAL A 57 -0.81 -0.41 5.61
N LEU A 58 0.23 0.42 5.69
CA LEU A 58 0.16 1.78 6.19
C LEU A 58 0.53 2.74 5.05
N TYR A 59 -0.43 3.54 4.60
CA TYR A 59 -0.16 4.66 3.71
C TYR A 59 0.23 5.88 4.55
N TYR A 60 1.53 6.17 4.58
CA TYR A 60 2.08 7.33 5.29
C TYR A 60 1.61 8.66 4.67
N SER A 61 1.38 8.66 3.36
CA SER A 61 0.87 9.79 2.59
C SER A 61 -0.37 9.37 1.80
N PRO A 62 -1.30 10.30 1.52
CA PRO A 62 -2.49 9.99 0.71
C PRO A 62 -2.10 9.50 -0.67
N VAL A 63 -2.74 8.41 -1.11
CA VAL A 63 -2.65 7.93 -2.48
C VAL A 63 -3.68 8.69 -3.32
N TRP A 64 -3.27 9.32 -4.41
CA TRP A 64 -4.17 10.20 -5.18
C TRP A 64 -4.91 9.46 -6.30
N SER A 65 -4.49 8.24 -6.61
CA SER A 65 -5.08 7.39 -7.64
C SER A 65 -5.74 6.18 -7.00
N ASN A 66 -7.04 6.00 -7.22
CA ASN A 66 -7.76 4.79 -6.83
C ASN A 66 -7.15 3.54 -7.51
N ASP A 67 -6.68 3.66 -8.75
CA ASP A 67 -6.06 2.55 -9.46
C ASP A 67 -4.75 2.12 -8.79
N ASP A 68 -3.86 3.06 -8.46
CA ASP A 68 -2.61 2.75 -7.73
C ASP A 68 -2.92 2.15 -6.35
N PHE A 69 -3.92 2.67 -5.65
CA PHE A 69 -4.35 2.17 -4.35
C PHE A 69 -4.89 0.73 -4.45
N THR A 70 -5.78 0.49 -5.41
CA THR A 70 -6.39 -0.83 -5.63
C THR A 70 -5.35 -1.86 -6.07
N GLN A 71 -4.47 -1.51 -7.01
CA GLN A 71 -3.41 -2.39 -7.48
C GLN A 71 -2.39 -2.71 -6.40
N ALA A 72 -1.97 -1.72 -5.61
CA ALA A 72 -1.03 -1.94 -4.50
C ALA A 72 -1.64 -2.88 -3.44
N ASN A 73 -2.88 -2.64 -3.03
CA ASN A 73 -3.54 -3.49 -2.04
C ASN A 73 -3.80 -4.91 -2.54
N ALA A 74 -4.04 -5.10 -3.85
CA ALA A 74 -4.21 -6.43 -4.45
C ALA A 74 -2.94 -7.31 -4.36
N ARG A 75 -1.77 -6.74 -4.03
CA ARG A 75 -0.53 -7.51 -3.79
C ARG A 75 -0.58 -8.30 -2.48
N LEU A 76 -1.27 -7.76 -1.49
CA LEU A 76 -1.49 -8.41 -0.19
C LEU A 76 -2.84 -9.14 -0.13
N HIS A 77 -3.88 -8.54 -0.71
CA HIS A 77 -5.20 -9.15 -0.92
C HIS A 77 -5.18 -10.11 -2.12
N ARG A 78 -4.37 -11.16 -2.02
CA ARG A 78 -4.21 -12.16 -3.09
C ARG A 78 -4.64 -13.54 -2.61
N ARG A 79 -5.00 -14.41 -3.57
CA ARG A 79 -5.25 -15.83 -3.28
C ARG A 79 -4.02 -16.45 -2.63
N GLY A 80 -4.19 -17.10 -1.48
CA GLY A 80 -3.09 -17.62 -0.65
C GLY A 80 -2.84 -16.81 0.62
N GLN A 81 -3.43 -15.61 0.75
CA GLN A 81 -3.39 -14.84 1.98
C GLN A 81 -4.16 -15.56 3.10
N LEU A 82 -3.47 -15.82 4.21
CA LEU A 82 -4.01 -16.55 5.37
C LEU A 82 -4.60 -15.60 6.43
N TYR A 83 -4.25 -14.32 6.39
CA TYR A 83 -4.61 -13.33 7.39
C TYR A 83 -5.52 -12.25 6.82
N LYS A 84 -6.39 -11.69 7.67
CA LYS A 84 -7.18 -10.52 7.29
C LYS A 84 -6.25 -9.36 6.99
N VAL A 85 -6.31 -8.84 5.76
CA VAL A 85 -5.53 -7.67 5.38
C VAL A 85 -6.16 -6.41 5.96
N ILE A 86 -5.33 -5.59 6.60
CA ILE A 86 -5.72 -4.32 7.24
C ILE A 86 -5.00 -3.20 6.49
N VAL A 87 -5.78 -2.30 5.91
CA VAL A 87 -5.28 -1.12 5.20
C VAL A 87 -5.58 0.11 6.05
N THR A 88 -4.54 0.86 6.40
CA THR A 88 -4.64 2.10 7.20
C THR A 88 -4.01 3.24 6.42
N SER A 89 -4.68 4.39 6.37
CA SER A 89 -4.16 5.61 5.76
C SER A 89 -4.00 6.68 6.82
N LEU A 90 -2.82 7.31 6.89
CA LEU A 90 -2.63 8.49 7.73
C LEU A 90 -3.20 9.72 7.04
N VAL A 91 -4.02 10.47 7.77
CA VAL A 91 -4.65 11.70 7.29
C VAL A 91 -4.32 12.82 8.27
N CYS A 92 -3.80 13.93 7.75
CA CYS A 92 -3.65 15.14 8.55
C CYS A 92 -5.01 15.86 8.59
N VAL A 93 -5.51 16.06 9.80
CA VAL A 93 -6.78 16.75 10.06
C VAL A 93 -6.71 18.20 9.57
N ASP A 94 -7.82 18.74 9.05
CA ASP A 94 -7.94 20.11 8.53
C ASP A 94 -7.01 20.42 7.35
N THR A 95 -6.64 19.40 6.57
CA THR A 95 -5.85 19.57 5.35
C THR A 95 -6.56 19.01 4.13
N VAL A 96 -6.14 19.46 2.94
CA VAL A 96 -6.61 18.94 1.64
C VAL A 96 -6.51 17.40 1.52
N ASN A 97 -5.72 16.75 2.38
CA ASN A 97 -5.59 15.29 2.43
C ASN A 97 -6.90 14.58 2.81
N GLU A 98 -7.78 15.21 3.59
CA GLU A 98 -9.10 14.65 3.94
C GLU A 98 -9.97 14.43 2.70
N LEU A 99 -9.96 15.40 1.78
CA LEU A 99 -10.68 15.33 0.51
C LEU A 99 -10.19 14.19 -0.37
N THR A 100 -8.91 13.81 -0.27
CA THR A 100 -8.35 12.71 -1.08
C THR A 100 -8.80 11.35 -0.58
N VAL A 101 -8.84 11.14 0.73
CA VAL A 101 -9.34 9.88 1.30
C VAL A 101 -10.83 9.71 1.01
N ALA A 102 -11.64 10.74 1.25
CA ALA A 102 -13.06 10.73 0.92
C ALA A 102 -13.31 10.43 -0.57
N ARG A 103 -12.53 11.04 -1.48
CA ARG A 103 -12.64 10.78 -2.92
C ARG A 103 -12.26 9.36 -3.33
N ILE A 104 -11.31 8.72 -2.65
CA ILE A 104 -11.00 7.31 -2.92
C ILE A 104 -12.17 6.44 -2.47
N GLU A 105 -12.73 6.70 -1.28
CA GLU A 105 -13.88 5.96 -0.76
C GLU A 105 -15.09 6.10 -1.68
N ASP A 106 -15.48 7.33 -2.04
CA ASP A 106 -16.59 7.62 -2.96
C ASP A 106 -16.40 6.94 -4.33
N LYS A 107 -15.18 7.03 -4.89
CA LYS A 107 -14.88 6.42 -6.20
C LYS A 107 -14.90 4.89 -6.14
N ARG A 108 -14.48 4.29 -5.02
CA ARG A 108 -14.54 2.83 -4.83
C ARG A 108 -15.96 2.33 -4.72
N GLU A 109 -16.84 3.06 -4.04
CA GLU A 109 -18.28 2.72 -3.98
C GLU A 109 -18.92 2.79 -5.37
N ALA A 110 -18.66 3.86 -6.13
CA ALA A 110 -19.15 4.00 -7.49
C ALA A 110 -18.66 2.88 -8.43
N GLU A 111 -17.37 2.50 -8.34
CA GLU A 111 -16.79 1.41 -9.13
C GLU A 111 -17.35 0.03 -8.74
N ALA A 112 -17.59 -0.21 -7.45
CA ALA A 112 -18.19 -1.45 -6.96
C ALA A 112 -19.63 -1.60 -7.47
N LEU A 113 -20.42 -0.52 -7.40
CA LEU A 113 -21.80 -0.49 -7.89
C LEU A 113 -21.88 -0.73 -9.40
N PHE A 114 -20.97 -0.11 -10.18
CA PHE A 114 -20.92 -0.27 -11.62
C PHE A 114 -20.60 -1.72 -12.03
N LYS A 115 -19.68 -2.38 -11.30
CA LYS A 115 -19.36 -3.80 -11.54
C LYS A 115 -20.52 -4.75 -11.24
N GLN A 116 -21.33 -4.44 -10.22
CA GLN A 116 -22.51 -5.24 -9.85
C GLN A 116 -23.66 -5.11 -10.87
N HIS A 117 -23.76 -3.97 -11.55
CA HIS A 117 -24.80 -3.75 -12.56
C HIS A 117 -24.43 -4.37 -13.94
N LEU A 118 -23.16 -4.70 -14.15
CA LEU A 118 -22.65 -5.33 -15.37
C LEU A 118 -22.45 -6.85 -15.24
N SER A 119 -22.79 -7.45 -14.10
CA SER A 119 -22.74 -8.89 -13.81
C SER A 119 -24.14 -9.49 -13.74
#